data_AF-A0A1H9M4T0-F1
#
_entry.id   AF-A0A1H9M4T0-F1
#
_cell.length_a   1.000
_cell.length_b   1.000
_cell.length_c   1.000
_cell.angle_alpha   90.00
_cell.angle_beta   90.00
_cell.angle_gamma   90.00
#
_symmetry.space_group_name_H-M   'P 1'
#
loop_
_entity.id
_entity.type
_entity.pdbx_description
1 polymer ?
#
loop_
_entity_poly.entity_id
_entity_poly.type
_entity_poly.pdbx_seq_one_letter_code
_entity_poly.pdbx_strand_id
1 'polypeptide(L)'
;MDASYVFRVRVRLEPGREDVSLEPSSAETTVTLFREAPEPGTEGWLFFRDTLWRGEVSDEAYARRLAAEWLGVPERTVEAVDFRELQTDEAYFDALKSAIAADLDPFKADTVSEALSKYLGSSVRVTETDESD
;
A
#
# COMPACT_ATOMS: atom_id res chain seq x y z
N MET A 1 0.02 -16.25 -8.26
CA MET A 1 -0.83 -15.06 -8.31
C MET A 1 -0.27 -14.18 -7.23
N ASP A 2 0.54 -13.25 -7.65
CA ASP A 2 1.43 -12.53 -6.76
C ASP A 2 1.18 -11.04 -6.93
N ALA A 3 0.91 -10.38 -5.81
CA ALA A 3 0.72 -8.94 -5.79
C ALA A 3 1.15 -8.34 -4.45
N SER A 4 1.61 -7.09 -4.52
CA SER A 4 2.07 -6.34 -3.36
C SER A 4 1.70 -4.87 -3.50
N TYR A 5 1.14 -4.32 -2.43
CA TYR A 5 1.03 -2.88 -2.24
C TYR A 5 2.40 -2.32 -1.88
N VAL A 6 2.87 -1.38 -2.69
CA VAL A 6 4.15 -0.70 -2.48
C VAL A 6 3.89 0.65 -1.85
N PHE A 7 4.46 0.87 -0.67
CA PHE A 7 4.41 2.12 0.06
C PHE A 7 5.81 2.71 0.21
N ARG A 8 5.91 4.02 0.09
CA ARG A 8 7.08 4.78 0.52
C ARG A 8 6.78 5.34 1.90
N VAL A 9 7.59 4.96 2.88
CA VAL A 9 7.41 5.37 4.27
C VAL A 9 8.60 6.24 4.68
N ARG A 10 8.32 7.44 5.17
CA ARG A 10 9.33 8.28 5.83
C ARG A 10 9.31 8.01 7.31
N VAL A 11 10.45 7.64 7.87
CA VAL A 11 10.60 7.35 9.28
C VAL A 11 11.65 8.24 9.92
N ARG A 12 11.40 8.63 11.17
CA ARG A 12 12.30 9.40 12.02
C ARG A 12 13.01 8.46 13.00
N LEU A 13 14.32 8.37 12.88
CA LEU A 13 15.16 7.65 13.84
C LEU A 13 15.32 8.49 15.11
N GLU A 14 14.97 7.89 16.24
CA GLU A 14 15.13 8.46 17.59
C GLU A 14 15.93 7.49 18.46
N PRO A 15 16.74 7.97 19.41
CA PRO A 15 17.44 7.10 20.33
C PRO A 15 16.44 6.36 21.22
N GLY A 16 16.55 5.03 21.27
CA GLY A 16 15.70 4.19 22.12
C GLY A 16 16.06 4.19 23.60
N ARG A 17 17.17 4.86 23.97
CA ARG A 17 17.63 4.99 25.35
C ARG A 17 17.90 6.45 25.67
N GLU A 18 17.56 6.86 26.89
CA GLU A 18 17.67 8.25 27.36
C GLU A 18 19.13 8.72 27.50
N ASP A 19 20.08 7.79 27.65
CA ASP A 19 21.52 8.07 27.74
C ASP A 19 22.22 8.19 26.38
N VAL A 20 21.50 8.00 25.28
CA VAL A 20 22.01 8.09 23.91
C VAL A 20 21.42 9.32 23.22
N SER A 21 22.28 10.17 22.67
CA SER A 21 21.88 11.31 21.84
C SER A 21 22.33 11.12 20.40
N LEU A 22 21.52 11.61 19.46
CA LEU A 22 21.90 11.72 18.04
C LEU A 22 22.30 13.16 17.72
N GLU A 23 23.23 13.35 16.79
CA GLU A 23 23.49 14.66 16.16
C GLU A 23 23.36 14.52 14.64
N PRO A 24 22.36 15.18 14.01
CA PRO A 24 21.28 15.98 14.62
C PRO A 24 20.35 15.13 15.51
N SER A 25 19.53 15.77 16.34
CA SER A 25 18.67 15.11 17.35
C SER A 25 17.74 14.02 16.80
N SER A 26 17.52 14.01 15.48
CA SER A 26 16.84 12.95 14.75
C SER A 26 17.36 12.86 13.31
N ALA A 27 17.32 11.67 12.71
CA ALA A 27 17.57 11.48 11.29
C ALA A 27 16.28 11.01 10.59
N GLU A 28 15.96 11.61 9.45
CA GLU A 28 14.88 11.12 8.59
C GLU A 28 15.44 10.13 7.56
N THR A 29 14.78 8.98 7.42
CA THR A 29 15.08 8.02 6.35
C THR A 29 13.81 7.61 5.62
N THR A 30 13.96 7.19 4.37
CA THR A 30 12.87 6.66 3.56
C THR A 30 13.08 5.17 3.39
N VAL A 31 12.04 4.38 3.65
CA VAL A 31 12.01 2.96 3.32
C VAL A 31 10.89 2.66 2.33
N THR A 32 11.08 1.64 1.50
CA THR A 32 10.02 1.10 0.64
C THR A 32 9.48 -0.17 1.30
N LEU A 33 8.18 -0.19 1.57
CA LEU A 33 7.48 -1.30 2.17
C LEU A 33 6.69 -2.03 1.09
N PHE A 34 6.83 -3.35 1.09
CA PHE A 34 6.05 -4.26 0.26
C PHE A 34 5.11 -5.04 1.17
N ARG A 35 3.81 -4.84 1.00
CA ARG A 35 2.78 -5.61 1.70
C ARG A 35 2.08 -6.50 0.70
N GLU A 36 2.11 -7.80 0.93
CA GLU A 36 1.37 -8.77 0.13
C GLU A 36 -0.12 -8.38 0.05
N ALA A 37 -0.64 -8.37 -1.17
CA ALA A 37 -2.04 -8.06 -1.42
C ALA A 37 -2.88 -9.35 -1.29
N PRO A 38 -3.94 -9.35 -0.46
CA PRO A 38 -4.82 -10.53 -0.34
C PRO A 38 -5.46 -10.89 -1.68
N GLU A 39 -5.67 -12.18 -1.92
CA GLU A 39 -6.29 -12.67 -3.15
C GLU A 39 -7.66 -12.02 -3.41
N PRO A 40 -7.97 -11.58 -4.64
CA PRO A 40 -9.25 -10.96 -4.94
C PRO A 40 -10.44 -11.87 -4.61
N GLY A 41 -11.43 -11.33 -3.91
CA GLY A 41 -12.61 -12.07 -3.44
C GLY A 41 -12.44 -12.79 -2.10
N THR A 42 -11.25 -12.79 -1.51
CA THR A 42 -10.99 -13.35 -0.16
C THR A 42 -11.10 -12.29 0.93
N GLU A 43 -11.01 -12.64 2.21
CA GLU A 43 -11.06 -11.64 3.28
C GLU A 43 -9.92 -10.59 3.14
N GLY A 44 -10.27 -9.31 3.24
CA GLY A 44 -9.29 -8.20 3.24
C GLY A 44 -8.84 -7.69 1.85
N TRP A 45 -9.26 -8.31 0.75
CA TRP A 45 -8.89 -7.88 -0.62
C TRP A 45 -9.34 -6.45 -0.99
N LEU A 46 -10.34 -5.92 -0.29
CA LEU A 46 -10.87 -4.56 -0.48
C LEU A 46 -10.00 -3.48 0.20
N PHE A 47 -8.84 -3.85 0.74
CA PHE A 47 -7.90 -2.92 1.37
C PHE A 47 -7.66 -1.64 0.55
N PHE A 48 -7.45 -1.76 -0.77
CA PHE A 48 -7.24 -0.60 -1.64
C PHE A 48 -8.44 0.34 -1.70
N ARG A 49 -9.66 -0.20 -1.72
CA ARG A 49 -10.90 0.57 -1.73
C ARG A 49 -11.06 1.38 -0.44
N ASP A 50 -10.69 0.75 0.67
CA ASP A 50 -10.89 1.30 2.01
C ASP A 50 -9.77 2.27 2.43
N THR A 51 -8.60 2.19 1.78
CA THR A 51 -7.40 2.94 2.18
C THR A 51 -6.98 4.00 1.14
N LEU A 52 -7.26 3.78 -0.15
CA LEU A 52 -6.73 4.60 -1.23
C LEU A 52 -7.82 5.36 -1.97
N TRP A 53 -7.46 6.53 -2.50
CA TRP A 53 -8.30 7.32 -3.38
C TRP A 53 -7.43 7.98 -4.44
N ARG A 54 -7.76 7.75 -5.71
CA ARG A 54 -7.02 8.25 -6.88
C ARG A 54 -5.51 7.96 -6.86
N GLY A 55 -5.10 6.84 -6.26
CA GLY A 55 -3.69 6.47 -6.13
C GLY A 55 -2.95 7.17 -4.98
N GLU A 56 -3.67 7.78 -4.06
CA GLU A 56 -3.13 8.39 -2.84
C GLU A 56 -3.75 7.75 -1.60
N VAL A 57 -3.07 7.84 -0.46
CA VAL A 57 -3.63 7.45 0.83
C VAL A 57 -4.75 8.41 1.20
N SER A 58 -5.93 7.87 1.54
CA SER A 58 -7.11 8.70 1.85
C SER A 58 -7.07 9.29 3.26
N ASP A 59 -6.45 8.58 4.21
CA ASP A 59 -6.30 8.98 5.61
C ASP A 59 -4.85 8.75 6.04
N GLU A 60 -4.11 9.85 6.15
CA GLU A 60 -2.69 9.82 6.49
C GLU A 60 -2.43 9.28 7.91
N ALA A 61 -3.30 9.61 8.88
CA ALA A 61 -3.14 9.13 10.25
C ALA A 61 -3.35 7.61 10.32
N TYR A 62 -4.38 7.11 9.63
CA TYR A 62 -4.60 5.68 9.51
C TYR A 62 -3.45 4.96 8.81
N ALA A 63 -2.91 5.51 7.73
CA ALA A 63 -1.77 4.90 7.04
C ALA A 63 -0.49 4.90 7.87
N ARG A 64 -0.21 5.97 8.63
CA ARG A 64 0.92 6.01 9.57
C ARG A 64 0.80 4.91 10.62
N ARG A 65 -0.40 4.72 11.17
CA ARG A 65 -0.68 3.64 12.13
C ARG A 65 -0.45 2.25 11.50
N LEU A 66 -0.97 2.01 10.30
CA LEU A 66 -0.73 0.75 9.58
C LEU A 66 0.75 0.50 9.32
N ALA A 67 1.47 1.50 8.81
CA ALA A 67 2.90 1.37 8.54
C ALA A 67 3.70 1.11 9.81
N ALA A 68 3.36 1.78 10.91
CA ALA A 68 4.00 1.56 12.21
C ALA A 68 3.75 0.14 12.73
N GLU A 69 2.52 -0.36 12.60
CA GLU A 69 2.15 -1.73 12.94
C GLU A 69 2.96 -2.76 12.12
N TRP A 70 3.01 -2.60 10.79
CA TRP A 70 3.75 -3.49 9.90
C TRP A 70 5.26 -3.48 10.16
N LEU A 71 5.82 -2.31 10.50
CA LEU A 71 7.24 -2.15 10.82
C LEU A 71 7.58 -2.55 12.27
N GLY A 72 6.57 -2.75 13.13
CA GLY A 72 6.77 -3.04 14.55
C GLY A 72 7.40 -1.89 15.34
N VAL A 73 7.15 -0.64 14.93
CA VAL A 73 7.70 0.57 15.55
C VAL A 73 6.60 1.46 16.16
N PRO A 74 6.92 2.38 17.08
CA PRO A 74 5.96 3.36 17.55
C PRO A 74 5.41 4.23 16.41
N GLU A 75 4.13 4.59 16.44
CA GLU A 75 3.51 5.44 15.40
C GLU A 75 4.24 6.78 15.20
N ARG A 76 4.78 7.37 16.27
CA ARG A 76 5.58 8.61 16.22
C ARG A 76 6.86 8.49 15.38
N THR A 77 7.34 7.27 15.13
CA THR A 77 8.51 7.00 14.28
C THR A 77 8.16 7.13 12.80
N VAL A 78 6.88 6.97 12.42
CA VAL A 78 6.44 7.14 11.03
C VAL A 78 6.00 8.58 10.84
N GLU A 79 6.66 9.32 9.95
CA GLU A 79 6.36 10.72 9.65
C GLU A 79 5.33 10.85 8.53
N ALA A 80 5.48 10.05 7.47
CA ALA A 80 4.62 10.09 6.29
C ALA A 80 4.55 8.71 5.60
N VAL A 81 3.43 8.44 4.94
CA VAL A 81 3.20 7.22 4.16
C VAL A 81 2.56 7.59 2.82
N ASP A 82 3.26 7.27 1.74
CA ASP A 82 2.79 7.49 0.38
C ASP A 82 2.56 6.14 -0.31
N PHE A 83 1.38 5.95 -0.87
CA PHE A 83 1.16 4.83 -1.80
C PHE A 83 1.96 5.08 -3.10
N ARG A 84 2.61 4.04 -3.60
CA ARG A 84 3.41 4.12 -4.83
C ARG A 84 2.73 3.41 -5.98
N GLU A 85 2.48 2.12 -5.80
CA GLU A 85 1.86 1.29 -6.82
C GLU A 85 1.38 -0.04 -6.22
N LEU A 86 0.41 -0.66 -6.90
CA LEU A 86 0.12 -2.08 -6.77
C LEU A 86 0.99 -2.80 -7.79
N GLN A 87 2.00 -3.52 -7.31
CA GLN A 87 2.80 -4.40 -8.15
C GLN A 87 2.11 -5.77 -8.21
N THR A 88 1.92 -6.34 -9.39
CA THR A 88 1.11 -7.55 -9.58
C THR A 88 1.58 -8.35 -10.79
N ASP A 89 1.33 -9.66 -10.81
CA ASP A 89 1.34 -10.45 -12.05
C ASP A 89 0.03 -10.25 -12.85
N GLU A 90 0.01 -10.75 -14.10
CA GLU A 90 -1.18 -10.69 -14.96
C GLU A 90 -2.36 -11.46 -14.37
N ALA A 91 -2.11 -12.63 -13.78
CA ALA A 91 -3.13 -13.52 -13.25
C ALA A 91 -3.91 -12.88 -12.10
N TYR A 92 -3.21 -12.24 -11.16
CA TYR A 92 -3.83 -11.47 -10.08
C TYR A 92 -4.56 -10.25 -10.63
N PHE A 93 -3.99 -9.53 -11.60
CA PHE A 93 -4.66 -8.35 -12.15
C PHE A 93 -5.98 -8.70 -12.86
N ASP A 94 -6.03 -9.82 -13.57
CA ASP A 94 -7.26 -10.30 -14.20
C ASP A 94 -8.26 -10.87 -13.19
N ALA A 95 -7.78 -11.55 -12.13
CA ALA A 95 -8.62 -11.94 -11.01
C ALA A 95 -9.23 -10.73 -10.30
N LEU A 96 -8.45 -9.66 -10.10
CA LEU A 96 -8.91 -8.41 -9.49
C LEU A 96 -10.02 -7.76 -10.33
N LYS A 97 -9.81 -7.64 -11.65
CA LYS A 97 -10.84 -7.12 -12.56
C LYS A 97 -12.11 -7.96 -12.51
N SER A 98 -11.97 -9.28 -12.49
CA SER A 98 -13.10 -10.21 -12.45
C SER A 98 -13.89 -10.12 -11.14
N ALA A 99 -13.20 -10.01 -10.01
CA ALA A 99 -13.81 -9.83 -8.70
C ALA A 99 -14.56 -8.50 -8.59
N ILE A 100 -13.99 -7.42 -9.14
CA ILE A 100 -14.68 -6.11 -9.20
C ILE A 100 -15.88 -6.17 -10.14
N ALA A 101 -15.76 -6.82 -11.30
CA ALA A 101 -16.85 -6.96 -12.27
C ALA A 101 -18.04 -7.75 -11.72
N ALA A 102 -17.78 -8.67 -10.78
CA ALA A 102 -18.82 -9.47 -10.14
C ALA A 102 -19.74 -8.62 -9.24
N ASP A 103 -19.24 -7.53 -8.65
CA ASP A 103 -20.02 -6.62 -7.83
C ASP A 103 -19.43 -5.19 -7.87
N LEU A 104 -20.01 -4.33 -8.72
CA LEU A 104 -19.58 -2.94 -8.90
C LEU A 104 -20.20 -1.97 -7.88
N ASP A 105 -21.29 -2.36 -7.22
CA ASP A 105 -22.04 -1.49 -6.30
C ASP A 105 -21.17 -0.94 -5.15
N PRO A 106 -20.30 -1.73 -4.50
CA PRO A 106 -19.42 -1.25 -3.43
C PRO A 106 -18.42 -0.18 -3.90
N PHE A 107 -18.08 -0.18 -5.19
CA PHE A 107 -17.13 0.75 -5.78
C PHE A 107 -17.80 2.04 -6.27
N LYS A 108 -19.14 2.06 -6.35
CA LYS A 108 -19.93 3.17 -6.91
C LYS A 108 -19.34 3.62 -8.25
N ALA A 109 -19.17 2.66 -9.16
CA ALA A 109 -18.56 2.84 -10.46
C ALA A 109 -19.35 2.06 -11.50
N ASP A 110 -19.41 2.56 -12.73
CA ASP A 110 -20.16 1.92 -13.81
C ASP A 110 -19.29 0.89 -14.57
N THR A 111 -17.96 0.97 -14.41
CA THR A 111 -17.01 0.04 -15.04
C THR A 111 -15.86 -0.34 -14.12
N VAL A 112 -15.24 -1.49 -14.40
CA VAL A 112 -14.03 -1.95 -13.68
C VAL A 112 -12.89 -0.95 -13.81
N SER A 113 -12.65 -0.41 -15.00
CA SER A 113 -11.59 0.58 -15.24
C SER A 113 -11.82 1.86 -14.45
N GLU A 114 -13.07 2.30 -14.34
CA GLU A 114 -13.44 3.42 -13.48
C GLU A 114 -13.18 3.11 -12.01
N ALA A 115 -13.60 1.94 -11.52
CA ALA A 115 -13.33 1.52 -10.15
C ALA A 115 -11.82 1.50 -9.85
N LEU A 116 -11.01 0.89 -10.73
CA LEU A 116 -9.56 0.85 -10.57
C LEU A 116 -8.96 2.26 -10.58
N SER A 117 -9.34 3.10 -11.55
CA SER A 117 -8.84 4.49 -11.62
C SER A 117 -9.25 5.33 -10.41
N LYS A 118 -10.45 5.11 -9.89
CA LYS A 118 -11.00 5.83 -8.73
C LYS A 118 -10.21 5.58 -7.46
N TYR A 119 -9.71 4.37 -7.24
CA TYR A 119 -9.00 4.01 -6.00
C TYR A 119 -7.48 3.95 -6.21
N LEU A 120 -7.01 3.30 -7.27
CA LEU A 120 -5.58 3.09 -7.57
C LEU A 120 -5.00 4.14 -8.53
N GLY A 121 -5.82 4.98 -9.15
CA GLY A 121 -5.35 5.94 -10.15
C GLY A 121 -4.72 5.21 -11.35
N SER A 122 -3.50 5.60 -11.71
CA SER A 122 -2.69 4.92 -12.73
C SER A 122 -1.56 4.08 -12.10
N SER A 123 -1.64 3.82 -10.80
CA SER A 123 -0.55 3.25 -10.00
C SER A 123 -0.66 1.72 -9.89
N VAL A 124 -0.81 1.04 -11.03
CA VAL A 124 -0.75 -0.42 -11.12
C VAL A 124 0.40 -0.79 -12.04
N ARG A 125 1.34 -1.59 -11.54
CA ARG A 125 2.47 -2.12 -12.30
C ARG A 125 2.28 -3.63 -12.46
N VAL A 126 1.99 -4.06 -13.67
CA VAL A 126 2.03 -5.47 -14.01
C VAL A 126 3.49 -5.84 -14.30
N THR A 127 4.04 -6.77 -13.54
CA THR A 127 5.37 -7.34 -13.78
C THR A 127 5.21 -8.66 -14.50
N GLU A 128 5.92 -8.83 -15.62
CA GLU A 128 6.18 -10.16 -16.15
C GLU A 128 6.95 -10.89 -15.06
N THR A 129 6.41 -12.00 -14.54
CA THR A 129 7.18 -12.90 -13.69
C THR A 129 8.32 -13.39 -14.57
N ASP A 130 9.49 -12.78 -14.42
CA ASP A 130 10.74 -13.32 -14.96
C ASP A 130 10.89 -14.67 -14.25
N GLU A 131 10.42 -15.74 -14.91
CA GLU A 131 10.80 -17.11 -14.59
C GLU A 131 12.33 -17.14 -14.67
N SER A 132 12.99 -16.87 -13.56
CA SER A 132 14.43 -17.02 -13.44
C SER A 132 14.73 -18.50 -13.57
N ASP A 133 15.15 -18.91 -14.76
CA ASP A 133 15.66 -20.24 -15.13
C ASP A 133 16.87 -20.66 -14.27
#